data_AF-A0A1H3S5J5-F1
#
_entry.id   AF-A0A1H3S5J5-F1
#
_cell.length_a   1.000
_cell.length_b   1.000
_cell.length_c   1.000
_cell.angle_alpha   90.00
_cell.angle_beta   90.00
_cell.angle_gamma   90.00
#
_symmetry.space_group_name_H-M   'P 1'
#
loop_
_entity.id
_entity.type
_entity.pdbx_description
1 polymer ?
#
loop_
_entity_poly.entity_id
_entity_poly.type
_entity_poly.pdbx_seq_one_letter_code
_entity_poly.pdbx_strand_id
1 'polypeptide(L)'
;MCFPENNINAYIIKNYPKSDTYELAAELNITVCALRSRANKLGVKKDLYYMHKMYSSLRAKRKESFDKNTIPLELNQLEKNIIIGSLLGDGNLALYGRSKNAHYREHGGNNQTEYRKWKAEKLKNVGFKFNDKCKYGKLSSFSHSVYTNLYNLFYINKVKTITQNNISVLDHPIGLACLYMDDGSLTINVSAKNNGYIYISPQITLYTLNFSMQENLILRDHILNIFGISFNLSKRPDGKNYILKINKMNEIMRFINLVSPYVEEVKCMEYKIDIKNRLMEKKKEVLETRLYRTIKISPLEVIDKCYSNDDEITIIRMKKEGFKDKDIANTINRSFWGTVDKIRRLRQEGKL
;
A
#
# COMPACT_ATOMS: atom_id res chain seq x y z
N MET A 1 58.42 23.32 29.74
CA MET A 1 59.76 23.27 29.11
C MET A 1 59.57 23.36 27.60
N CYS A 2 60.18 24.33 26.93
CA CYS A 2 60.11 24.42 25.47
C CYS A 2 60.99 23.33 24.84
N PHE A 3 60.39 22.45 24.03
CA PHE A 3 61.15 21.51 23.22
C PHE A 3 61.94 22.30 22.14
N PRO A 4 63.25 22.05 21.93
CA PRO A 4 63.99 22.65 20.83
C PRO A 4 63.38 22.23 19.48
N GLU A 5 63.27 23.14 18.50
CA GLU A 5 62.52 22.91 17.25
C GLU A 5 62.95 21.67 16.45
N ASN A 6 64.26 21.39 16.40
CA ASN A 6 64.78 20.18 15.73
C ASN A 6 64.37 18.89 16.45
N ASN A 7 64.16 18.95 17.77
CA ASN A 7 63.70 17.82 18.57
C ASN A 7 62.18 17.59 18.37
N ILE A 8 61.40 18.67 18.20
CA ILE A 8 59.97 18.58 17.90
C ILE A 8 59.72 17.87 16.56
N ASN A 9 60.44 18.23 15.50
CA ASN A 9 60.23 17.61 14.18
C ASN A 9 60.56 16.11 14.18
N ALA A 10 61.68 15.71 14.80
CA ALA A 10 62.04 14.30 14.97
C ALA A 10 61.00 13.53 15.79
N TYR A 11 60.48 14.14 16.86
CA TYR A 11 59.43 13.57 17.69
C TYR A 11 58.12 13.40 16.92
N ILE A 12 57.73 14.37 16.09
CA ILE A 12 56.54 14.29 15.21
C ILE A 12 56.71 13.14 14.21
N ILE A 13 57.87 13.02 13.54
CA ILE A 13 58.11 11.92 12.58
C ILE A 13 57.92 10.55 13.23
N LYS A 14 58.44 10.37 14.45
CA LYS A 14 58.38 9.10 15.17
C LYS A 14 56.97 8.78 15.69
N ASN A 15 56.31 9.75 16.32
CA ASN A 15 55.14 9.49 17.14
C ASN A 15 53.81 9.87 16.47
N TYR A 16 53.80 10.82 15.52
CA TYR A 16 52.58 11.24 14.85
C TYR A 16 51.84 10.09 14.14
N PRO A 17 52.50 9.12 13.46
CA PRO A 17 51.79 8.08 12.75
C PRO A 17 50.88 7.20 13.63
N LYS A 18 51.25 6.97 14.90
CA LYS A 18 50.64 5.95 15.78
C LYS A 18 49.92 6.50 17.01
N SER A 19 49.90 7.82 17.21
CA SER A 19 49.39 8.45 18.43
C SER A 19 48.13 9.27 18.16
N ASP A 20 47.34 9.55 19.21
CA ASP A 20 46.23 10.49 19.10
C ASP A 20 46.75 11.92 18.85
N THR A 21 46.02 12.68 18.04
CA THR A 21 46.48 14.00 17.61
C THR A 21 46.30 15.06 18.69
N TYR A 22 45.29 14.90 19.56
CA TYR A 22 45.06 15.80 20.69
C TYR A 22 46.06 15.52 21.82
N GLU A 23 46.29 14.25 22.14
CA GLU A 23 47.29 13.83 23.14
C GLU A 23 48.69 14.30 22.74
N LEU A 24 49.11 14.02 21.50
CA LEU A 24 50.42 14.43 21.00
C LEU A 24 50.58 15.96 20.92
N ALA A 25 49.50 16.69 20.62
CA ALA A 25 49.54 18.16 20.61
C ALA A 25 49.70 18.73 22.04
N ALA A 26 49.02 18.13 23.01
CA ALA A 26 49.14 18.49 24.43
C ALA A 26 50.54 18.18 24.98
N GLU A 27 51.10 17.00 24.67
CA GLU A 27 52.47 16.62 25.06
C GLU A 27 53.52 17.60 24.54
N LEU A 28 53.36 18.05 23.28
CA LEU A 28 54.27 18.99 22.63
C LEU A 28 53.97 20.46 22.98
N ASN A 29 52.92 20.72 23.77
CA ASN A 29 52.43 22.06 24.10
C ASN A 29 52.22 22.96 22.87
N ILE A 30 51.63 22.39 21.81
CA ILE A 30 51.26 23.11 20.57
C ILE A 30 49.80 22.87 20.23
N THR A 31 49.23 23.72 19.36
CA THR A 31 47.86 23.50 18.90
C THR A 31 47.78 22.31 17.94
N VAL A 32 46.62 21.64 17.91
CA VAL A 32 46.34 20.55 16.95
C VAL A 32 46.53 21.01 15.50
N CYS A 33 46.15 22.25 15.18
CA CYS A 33 46.37 22.84 13.86
C CYS A 33 47.87 22.99 13.53
N ALA A 34 48.67 23.46 14.49
CA ALA A 34 50.12 23.56 14.32
C ALA A 34 50.77 22.18 14.14
N LEU A 35 50.37 21.18 14.94
CA LEU A 35 50.83 19.80 14.80
C LEU A 35 50.50 19.21 13.42
N ARG A 36 49.25 19.34 12.96
CA ARG A 36 48.82 18.85 11.64
C ARG A 36 49.58 19.53 10.50
N SER A 37 49.76 20.84 10.58
CA SER A 37 50.50 21.62 9.60
C SER A 37 51.97 21.19 9.54
N ARG A 38 52.62 21.01 10.68
CA ARG A 38 54.00 20.51 10.77
C ARG A 38 54.13 19.09 10.24
N ALA A 39 53.26 18.16 10.64
CA ALA A 39 53.26 16.80 10.12
C ALA A 39 53.07 16.75 8.59
N ASN A 40 52.19 17.59 8.05
CA ASN A 40 51.98 17.71 6.61
C ASN A 40 53.24 18.24 5.88
N LYS A 41 53.89 19.29 6.41
CA LYS A 41 55.16 19.81 5.88
C LYS A 41 56.28 18.76 5.89
N LEU A 42 56.28 17.89 6.90
CA LEU A 42 57.24 16.78 7.04
C LEU A 42 56.85 15.53 6.22
N GLY A 43 55.71 15.56 5.51
CA GLY A 43 55.22 14.40 4.74
C GLY A 43 54.74 13.22 5.58
N VAL A 44 54.56 13.40 6.89
CA VAL A 44 54.23 12.32 7.84
C VAL A 44 52.72 12.12 7.89
N LYS A 45 52.26 10.92 7.57
CA LYS A 45 50.85 10.52 7.62
C LYS A 45 50.58 9.62 8.81
N LYS A 46 49.30 9.49 9.18
CA LYS A 46 48.86 8.47 10.12
C LYS A 46 49.09 7.08 9.53
N ASP A 47 49.53 6.17 10.39
CA ASP A 47 49.71 4.77 10.05
C ASP A 47 48.35 4.11 9.73
N LEU A 48 48.33 3.20 8.75
CA LEU A 48 47.09 2.56 8.28
C LEU A 48 46.42 1.73 9.40
N TYR A 49 47.20 1.02 10.21
CA TYR A 49 46.66 0.23 11.32
C TYR A 49 46.09 1.15 12.41
N TYR A 50 46.79 2.23 12.75
CA TYR A 50 46.27 3.25 13.66
C TYR A 50 44.93 3.82 13.17
N MET A 51 44.86 4.22 11.90
CA MET A 51 43.63 4.75 11.29
C MET A 51 42.50 3.74 11.34
N HIS A 52 42.77 2.47 11.03
CA HIS A 52 41.76 1.41 11.07
C HIS A 52 41.23 1.16 12.49
N LYS A 53 42.10 1.18 13.51
CA LYS A 53 41.73 1.08 14.93
C LYS A 53 40.87 2.28 15.35
N MET A 54 41.28 3.49 15.00
CA MET A 54 40.55 4.73 15.31
C MET A 54 39.16 4.73 14.66
N TYR A 55 39.06 4.42 13.37
CA TYR A 55 37.76 4.35 12.69
C TYR A 55 36.85 3.25 13.24
N SER A 56 37.41 2.13 13.67
CA SER A 56 36.63 1.06 14.30
C SER A 56 36.08 1.50 15.67
N SER A 57 36.89 2.17 16.49
CA SER A 57 36.43 2.77 17.76
C SER A 57 35.34 3.83 17.55
N LEU A 58 35.53 4.74 16.59
CA LEU A 58 34.52 5.75 16.24
C LEU A 58 33.21 5.11 15.75
N ARG A 59 33.28 4.03 14.97
CA ARG A 59 32.10 3.27 14.53
C ARG A 59 31.40 2.60 15.70
N ALA A 60 32.13 2.04 16.66
CA ALA A 60 31.57 1.43 17.86
C ALA A 60 30.84 2.47 18.73
N LYS A 61 31.48 3.61 19.04
CA LYS A 61 30.86 4.71 19.80
C LYS A 61 29.59 5.26 19.13
N ARG A 62 29.61 5.39 17.80
CA ARG A 62 28.42 5.78 17.02
C ARG A 62 27.30 4.76 17.12
N LYS A 63 27.64 3.47 17.09
CA LYS A 63 26.65 2.38 17.26
C LYS A 63 26.03 2.44 18.65
N GLU A 64 26.83 2.54 19.69
CA GLU A 64 26.36 2.66 21.08
C GLU A 64 25.46 3.88 21.29
N SER A 65 25.88 5.04 20.77
CA SER A 65 25.05 6.25 20.81
C SER A 65 23.74 6.09 20.05
N PHE A 66 23.74 5.40 18.90
CA PHE A 66 22.53 5.11 18.15
C PHE A 66 21.59 4.18 18.94
N ASP A 67 22.12 3.09 19.47
CA ASP A 67 21.35 2.09 20.21
C ASP A 67 20.74 2.72 21.48
N LYS A 68 21.49 3.57 22.19
CA LYS A 68 21.01 4.30 23.38
C LYS A 68 19.91 5.31 23.08
N ASN A 69 19.93 5.94 21.92
CA ASN A 69 18.98 6.98 21.52
C ASN A 69 17.81 6.43 20.68
N THR A 70 17.78 5.12 20.41
CA THR A 70 16.70 4.50 19.65
C THR A 70 15.47 4.37 20.56
N ILE A 71 14.40 5.09 20.21
CA ILE A 71 13.12 5.00 20.90
C ILE A 71 12.47 3.66 20.52
N PRO A 72 12.10 2.80 21.48
CA PRO A 72 11.32 1.60 21.19
C PRO A 72 10.02 2.01 20.50
N LEU A 73 9.79 1.47 19.30
CA LEU A 73 8.60 1.77 18.52
C LEU A 73 7.95 0.47 18.06
N GLU A 74 6.70 0.29 18.48
CA GLU A 74 5.83 -0.80 18.05
C GLU A 74 4.63 -0.22 17.30
N LEU A 75 4.26 -0.84 16.20
CA LEU A 75 3.07 -0.46 15.43
C LEU A 75 1.87 -1.18 16.02
N ASN A 76 0.82 -0.44 16.39
CA ASN A 76 -0.46 -1.08 16.66
C ASN A 76 -1.09 -1.61 15.35
N GLN A 77 -2.17 -2.38 15.46
CA GLN A 77 -2.80 -3.00 14.31
C GLN A 77 -3.26 -1.99 13.25
N LEU A 78 -3.84 -0.86 13.65
CA LEU A 78 -4.33 0.17 12.73
C LEU A 78 -3.16 0.85 12.02
N GLU A 79 -2.13 1.27 12.75
CA GLU A 79 -0.93 1.91 12.20
C GLU A 79 -0.25 0.98 11.19
N LYS A 80 -0.07 -0.28 11.56
CA LYS A 80 0.48 -1.34 10.71
C LYS A 80 -0.32 -1.46 9.40
N ASN A 81 -1.65 -1.52 9.47
CA ASN A 81 -2.50 -1.69 8.29
C ASN A 81 -2.58 -0.44 7.41
N ILE A 82 -2.59 0.77 7.98
CA ILE A 82 -2.49 2.02 7.20
C ILE A 82 -1.17 2.02 6.40
N ILE A 83 -0.06 1.66 7.06
CA ILE A 83 1.26 1.61 6.43
C ILE A 83 1.26 0.54 5.33
N ILE A 84 0.83 -0.69 5.59
CA ILE A 84 0.83 -1.77 4.58
C ILE A 84 -0.09 -1.43 3.40
N GLY A 85 -1.32 -0.97 3.67
CA GLY A 85 -2.27 -0.58 2.63
C GLY A 85 -1.70 0.50 1.73
N SER A 86 -1.07 1.52 2.33
CA SER A 86 -0.39 2.57 1.56
C SER A 86 0.87 2.06 0.85
N LEU A 87 1.60 1.11 1.43
CA LEU A 87 2.73 0.45 0.77
C LEU A 87 2.31 -0.33 -0.47
N LEU A 88 1.11 -0.91 -0.49
CA LEU A 88 0.60 -1.59 -1.68
C LEU A 88 0.20 -0.60 -2.78
N GLY A 89 -0.16 0.63 -2.39
CA GLY A 89 -0.43 1.76 -3.26
C GLY A 89 0.76 2.71 -3.46
N ASP A 90 0.55 3.98 -3.12
CA ASP A 90 1.45 5.12 -3.43
C ASP A 90 2.72 5.19 -2.54
N GLY A 91 2.70 4.50 -1.40
CA GLY A 91 3.77 4.48 -0.42
C GLY A 91 5.02 3.72 -0.87
N ASN A 92 6.19 4.17 -0.43
CA ASN A 92 7.42 3.37 -0.49
C ASN A 92 8.21 3.38 0.81
N LEU A 93 8.94 2.28 1.03
CA LEU A 93 10.03 2.21 1.99
C LEU A 93 11.36 2.30 1.24
N ALA A 94 12.28 3.09 1.75
CA ALA A 94 13.60 3.24 1.16
C ALA A 94 14.71 3.24 2.22
N LEU A 95 15.83 2.61 1.87
CA LEU A 95 17.12 2.81 2.53
C LEU A 95 17.84 3.96 1.81
N TYR A 96 18.30 4.98 2.53
CA TYR A 96 18.99 6.12 1.92
C TYR A 96 20.41 6.31 2.46
N GLY A 97 21.37 6.48 1.54
CA GLY A 97 22.75 6.81 1.85
C GLY A 97 23.39 5.78 2.79
N ARG A 98 23.83 6.26 3.97
CA ARG A 98 24.45 5.44 5.02
C ARG A 98 23.46 5.00 6.12
N SER A 99 22.16 5.20 5.92
CA SER A 99 21.15 4.79 6.90
C SER A 99 21.12 3.26 7.01
N LYS A 100 21.14 2.77 8.26
CA LYS A 100 20.92 1.35 8.56
C LYS A 100 19.44 0.96 8.45
N ASN A 101 18.55 1.92 8.65
CA ASN A 101 17.13 1.69 8.73
C ASN A 101 16.37 2.32 7.57
N ALA A 102 15.32 1.64 7.15
CA ALA A 102 14.40 2.18 6.16
C ALA A 102 13.53 3.28 6.77
N HIS A 103 12.99 4.13 5.92
CA HIS A 103 11.94 5.09 6.26
C HIS A 103 10.85 5.08 5.20
N TYR A 104 9.65 5.45 5.60
CA TYR A 104 8.51 5.62 4.71
C TYR A 104 8.56 6.96 3.98
N ARG A 105 8.16 6.95 2.70
CA ARG A 105 7.90 8.15 1.91
C ARG A 105 6.70 7.94 0.99
N GLU A 106 5.91 8.99 0.86
CA GLU A 106 4.79 9.07 -0.07
C GLU A 106 4.71 10.47 -0.65
N HIS A 107 4.52 10.51 -1.96
CA HIS A 107 4.27 11.70 -2.76
C HIS A 107 2.91 11.51 -3.43
N GLY A 108 2.19 12.60 -3.68
CA GLY A 108 0.87 12.52 -4.31
C GLY A 108 0.48 13.85 -4.92
N GLY A 109 -0.68 13.93 -5.58
CA GLY A 109 -1.19 15.17 -6.17
C GLY A 109 -1.77 16.14 -5.14
N ASN A 110 -1.95 17.41 -5.54
CA ASN A 110 -2.56 18.44 -4.68
C ASN A 110 -3.95 18.03 -4.16
N ASN A 111 -4.74 17.38 -5.00
CA ASN A 111 -6.10 16.92 -4.66
C ASN A 111 -6.12 15.85 -3.55
N GLN A 112 -4.99 15.22 -3.24
CA GLN A 112 -4.87 14.18 -2.21
C GLN A 112 -4.08 14.67 -0.99
N THR A 113 -3.98 15.99 -0.80
CA THR A 113 -3.23 16.59 0.32
C THR A 113 -3.89 16.28 1.66
N GLU A 114 -5.22 16.41 1.76
CA GLU A 114 -5.96 16.11 3.00
C GLU A 114 -5.80 14.66 3.42
N TYR A 115 -5.83 13.74 2.47
CA TYR A 115 -5.59 12.33 2.72
C TYR A 115 -4.21 12.03 3.33
N ARG A 116 -3.15 12.67 2.82
CA ARG A 116 -1.81 12.52 3.39
C ARG A 116 -1.67 13.17 4.77
N LYS A 117 -2.40 14.25 5.03
CA LYS A 117 -2.52 14.82 6.38
C LYS A 117 -3.26 13.86 7.32
N TRP A 118 -4.33 13.22 6.87
CA TRP A 118 -5.04 12.19 7.63
C TRP A 118 -4.11 11.01 7.99
N LYS A 119 -3.32 10.50 7.03
CA LYS A 119 -2.31 9.46 7.32
C LYS A 119 -1.27 9.96 8.34
N ALA A 120 -0.79 11.20 8.22
CA ALA A 120 0.17 11.77 9.16
C ALA A 120 -0.38 11.84 10.59
N GLU A 121 -1.65 12.22 10.75
CA GLU A 121 -2.31 12.30 12.04
C GLU A 121 -2.52 10.91 12.66
N LYS A 122 -3.02 9.94 11.88
CA LYS A 122 -3.21 8.54 12.33
C LYS A 122 -1.89 7.86 12.70
N LEU A 123 -0.78 8.29 12.10
CA LEU A 123 0.56 7.71 12.28
C LEU A 123 1.51 8.63 13.08
N LYS A 124 0.98 9.64 13.78
CA LYS A 124 1.81 10.64 14.49
C LYS A 124 2.68 10.02 15.58
N ASN A 125 2.17 8.99 16.28
CA ASN A 125 2.87 8.31 17.37
C ASN A 125 4.04 7.45 16.85
N VAL A 126 3.98 7.07 15.57
CA VAL A 126 5.06 6.34 14.89
C VAL A 126 5.95 7.27 14.05
N GLY A 127 5.79 8.58 14.27
CA GLY A 127 6.62 9.66 13.74
C GLY A 127 6.53 9.88 12.24
N PHE A 128 5.34 9.64 11.67
CA PHE A 128 5.00 10.20 10.37
C PHE A 128 4.80 11.71 10.47
N LYS A 129 5.28 12.43 9.47
CA LYS A 129 5.17 13.88 9.36
C LYS A 129 4.76 14.25 7.95
N PHE A 130 3.84 15.21 7.86
CA PHE A 130 3.48 15.86 6.61
C PHE A 130 4.31 17.14 6.45
N ASN A 131 5.01 17.27 5.33
CA ASN A 131 5.74 18.47 4.95
C ASN A 131 5.01 19.18 3.82
N ASP A 132 4.43 20.34 4.13
CA ASP A 132 3.68 21.20 3.21
C ASP A 132 4.55 22.15 2.37
N LYS A 133 5.85 22.25 2.69
CA LYS A 133 6.80 23.12 1.96
C LYS A 133 7.19 22.58 0.59
N CYS A 134 6.83 21.33 0.27
CA CYS A 134 7.06 20.75 -1.04
C CYS A 134 5.86 21.04 -1.96
N LYS A 135 6.10 21.21 -3.28
CA LYS A 135 5.08 21.58 -4.29
C LYS A 135 3.77 20.80 -4.19
N TYR A 136 3.82 19.53 -3.82
CA TYR A 136 2.66 18.67 -3.70
C TYR A 136 2.47 18.10 -2.29
N GLY A 137 3.12 18.64 -1.26
CA GLY A 137 3.18 18.02 0.05
C GLY A 137 3.93 16.68 0.07
N LYS A 138 4.52 16.28 1.19
CA LYS A 138 5.22 14.99 1.31
C LYS A 138 4.91 14.37 2.67
N LEU A 139 4.50 13.11 2.65
CA LEU A 139 4.38 12.31 3.86
C LEU A 139 5.63 11.46 4.02
N SER A 140 6.21 11.45 5.22
CA SER A 140 7.38 10.60 5.51
C SER A 140 7.50 10.26 6.98
N SER A 141 8.08 9.11 7.29
CA SER A 141 8.51 8.75 8.64
C SER A 141 9.98 9.11 8.88
N PHE A 142 10.42 9.04 10.13
CA PHE A 142 11.84 8.90 10.43
C PHE A 142 12.33 7.47 10.11
N SER A 143 13.64 7.26 10.04
CA SER A 143 14.23 5.94 9.80
C SER A 143 14.20 5.08 11.07
N HIS A 144 13.60 3.89 11.01
CA HIS A 144 13.44 3.01 12.17
C HIS A 144 13.47 1.53 11.80
N SER A 145 13.87 0.67 12.74
CA SER A 145 13.97 -0.78 12.52
C SER A 145 12.62 -1.40 12.14
N VAL A 146 11.51 -0.89 12.67
CA VAL A 146 10.16 -1.36 12.32
C VAL A 146 9.85 -1.18 10.83
N TYR A 147 10.30 -0.07 10.24
CA TYR A 147 10.19 0.17 8.80
C TYR A 147 11.18 -0.69 8.01
N THR A 148 12.36 -0.99 8.58
CA THR A 148 13.29 -1.96 7.99
C THR A 148 12.68 -3.37 7.93
N ASN A 149 11.97 -3.79 8.97
CA ASN A 149 11.29 -5.08 9.01
C ASN A 149 10.22 -5.17 7.91
N LEU A 150 9.41 -4.13 7.76
CA LEU A 150 8.45 -4.03 6.66
C LEU A 150 9.14 -3.98 5.29
N TYR A 151 10.28 -3.28 5.17
CA TYR A 151 11.06 -3.24 3.93
C TYR A 151 11.54 -4.63 3.55
N ASN A 152 12.15 -5.36 4.49
CA ASN A 152 12.63 -6.73 4.24
C ASN A 152 11.49 -7.69 3.87
N LEU A 153 10.30 -7.45 4.41
CA LEU A 153 9.12 -8.28 4.16
C LEU A 153 8.48 -8.02 2.78
N PHE A 154 8.47 -6.76 2.32
CA PHE A 154 7.81 -6.35 1.06
C PHE A 154 8.77 -6.07 -0.10
N TYR A 155 10.08 -5.94 0.12
CA TYR A 155 11.07 -5.61 -0.92
C TYR A 155 12.06 -6.76 -1.13
N ILE A 156 11.68 -7.72 -1.98
CA ILE A 156 12.54 -8.86 -2.35
C ILE A 156 13.46 -8.41 -3.48
N ASN A 157 14.77 -8.55 -3.32
CA ASN A 157 15.76 -8.04 -4.27
C ASN A 157 15.58 -6.55 -4.59
N LYS A 158 15.17 -5.76 -3.58
CA LYS A 158 14.87 -4.31 -3.68
C LYS A 158 13.65 -3.97 -4.56
N VAL A 159 12.86 -4.95 -4.97
CA VAL A 159 11.63 -4.78 -5.73
C VAL A 159 10.45 -5.05 -4.82
N LYS A 160 9.44 -4.17 -4.83
CA LYS A 160 8.20 -4.38 -4.08
C LYS A 160 7.54 -5.66 -4.61
N THR A 161 7.32 -6.64 -3.73
CA THR A 161 6.84 -7.97 -4.11
C THR A 161 5.79 -8.48 -3.12
N ILE A 162 4.70 -9.05 -3.63
CA ILE A 162 3.67 -9.70 -2.82
C ILE A 162 3.94 -11.19 -2.71
N THR A 163 3.87 -11.72 -1.49
CA THR A 163 3.98 -13.14 -1.17
C THR A 163 2.87 -13.52 -0.18
N GLN A 164 2.55 -14.81 -0.07
CA GLN A 164 1.54 -15.27 0.89
C GLN A 164 1.89 -14.89 2.34
N ASN A 165 3.18 -14.89 2.67
CA ASN A 165 3.65 -14.53 4.01
C ASN A 165 3.50 -13.03 4.27
N ASN A 166 3.95 -12.17 3.34
CA ASN A 166 3.91 -10.73 3.60
C ASN A 166 2.50 -10.14 3.54
N ILE A 167 1.62 -10.66 2.68
CA ILE A 167 0.27 -10.09 2.59
C ILE A 167 -0.57 -10.41 3.83
N SER A 168 -0.23 -11.48 4.56
CA SER A 168 -0.92 -11.91 5.78
C SER A 168 -0.99 -10.84 6.88
N VAL A 169 -0.04 -9.89 6.89
CA VAL A 169 -0.04 -8.79 7.86
C VAL A 169 -1.05 -7.68 7.55
N LEU A 170 -1.66 -7.69 6.36
CA LEU A 170 -2.80 -6.84 6.00
C LEU A 170 -4.09 -7.51 6.49
N ASP A 171 -4.45 -7.27 7.75
CA ASP A 171 -5.51 -7.99 8.47
C ASP A 171 -6.69 -7.10 8.90
N HIS A 172 -6.66 -5.81 8.57
CA HIS A 172 -7.70 -4.86 8.98
C HIS A 172 -8.25 -4.05 7.79
N PRO A 173 -9.59 -3.83 7.71
CA PRO A 173 -10.23 -3.11 6.59
C PRO A 173 -9.64 -1.74 6.25
N ILE A 174 -9.12 -1.01 7.25
CA ILE A 174 -8.42 0.27 7.04
C ILE A 174 -7.27 0.18 6.04
N GLY A 175 -6.55 -0.94 6.01
CA GLY A 175 -5.46 -1.13 5.06
C GLY A 175 -5.97 -1.36 3.63
N LEU A 176 -7.07 -2.10 3.48
CA LEU A 176 -7.75 -2.23 2.18
C LEU A 176 -8.33 -0.88 1.72
N ALA A 177 -8.86 -0.08 2.63
CA ALA A 177 -9.31 1.28 2.35
C ALA A 177 -8.16 2.18 1.90
N CYS A 178 -6.98 2.10 2.53
CA CYS A 178 -5.79 2.82 2.08
C CYS A 178 -5.37 2.41 0.66
N LEU A 179 -5.29 1.10 0.37
CA LEU A 179 -5.00 0.62 -0.99
C LEU A 179 -6.03 1.15 -2.01
N TYR A 180 -7.31 1.20 -1.62
CA TYR A 180 -8.37 1.74 -2.48
C TYR A 180 -8.28 3.26 -2.68
N MET A 181 -7.95 4.03 -1.64
CA MET A 181 -7.79 5.48 -1.74
C MET A 181 -6.53 5.88 -2.52
N ASP A 182 -5.49 5.07 -2.48
CA ASP A 182 -4.28 5.24 -3.29
C ASP A 182 -4.58 4.83 -4.75
N ASP A 183 -4.68 3.52 -5.03
CA ASP A 183 -4.70 2.95 -6.39
C ASP A 183 -6.08 2.43 -6.84
N GLY A 184 -7.13 2.69 -6.08
CA GLY A 184 -8.49 2.31 -6.42
C GLY A 184 -9.26 3.32 -7.26
N SER A 185 -10.33 2.88 -7.91
CA SER A 185 -11.25 3.76 -8.61
C SER A 185 -12.67 3.19 -8.67
N LEU A 186 -13.64 4.07 -8.46
CA LEU A 186 -15.04 3.86 -8.81
C LEU A 186 -15.29 4.44 -10.19
N THR A 187 -15.53 3.57 -11.16
CA THR A 187 -15.87 3.94 -12.54
C THR A 187 -17.29 3.50 -12.85
N ILE A 188 -17.92 4.17 -13.82
CA ILE A 188 -19.24 3.80 -14.32
C ILE A 188 -19.10 3.28 -15.74
N ASN A 189 -19.39 2.00 -15.94
CA ASN A 189 -19.42 1.37 -17.25
C ASN A 189 -20.73 1.71 -17.96
N VAL A 190 -20.61 1.97 -19.26
CA VAL A 190 -21.74 2.21 -20.16
C VAL A 190 -21.71 1.14 -21.26
N SER A 191 -22.76 0.34 -21.35
CA SER A 191 -22.91 -0.69 -22.38
C SER A 191 -24.18 -0.45 -23.19
N ALA A 192 -24.02 -0.14 -24.47
CA ALA A 192 -25.13 -0.12 -25.41
C ALA A 192 -25.37 -1.53 -25.95
N LYS A 193 -26.63 -1.95 -25.98
CA LYS A 193 -27.03 -3.24 -26.55
C LYS A 193 -27.89 -3.01 -27.80
N ASN A 194 -27.91 -4.01 -28.69
CA ASN A 194 -28.66 -3.94 -29.96
C ASN A 194 -30.19 -3.86 -29.75
N ASN A 195 -30.67 -4.09 -28.54
CA ASN A 195 -32.07 -3.99 -28.15
C ASN A 195 -32.51 -2.54 -27.80
N GLY A 196 -31.73 -1.53 -28.20
CA GLY A 196 -32.05 -0.11 -27.98
C GLY A 196 -31.77 0.41 -26.56
N TYR A 197 -31.41 -0.44 -25.61
CA TYR A 197 -31.11 -0.04 -24.24
C TYR A 197 -29.64 0.30 -24.02
N ILE A 198 -29.39 1.30 -23.18
CA ILE A 198 -28.08 1.60 -22.61
C ILE A 198 -28.07 1.19 -21.14
N TYR A 199 -27.14 0.31 -20.77
CA TYR A 199 -26.94 -0.13 -19.40
C TYR A 199 -25.82 0.67 -18.76
N ILE A 200 -26.07 1.16 -17.56
CA ILE A 200 -25.10 1.90 -16.74
C ILE A 200 -24.90 1.12 -15.43
N SER A 201 -23.64 0.77 -15.13
CA SER A 201 -23.28 -0.05 -13.97
C SER A 201 -21.97 0.42 -13.34
N PRO A 202 -21.89 0.52 -12.01
CA PRO A 202 -20.63 0.84 -11.36
C PRO A 202 -19.62 -0.31 -11.48
N GLN A 203 -18.34 0.02 -11.37
CA GLN A 203 -17.23 -0.90 -11.30
C GLN A 203 -16.21 -0.36 -10.31
N ILE A 204 -15.73 -1.23 -9.43
CA ILE A 204 -14.56 -0.95 -8.59
C ILE A 204 -13.35 -1.57 -9.27
N THR A 205 -12.26 -0.81 -9.38
CA THR A 205 -10.97 -1.29 -9.89
C THR A 205 -9.87 -0.96 -8.91
N LEU A 206 -8.94 -1.89 -8.67
CA LEU A 206 -7.64 -1.63 -8.06
C LEU A 206 -6.57 -1.70 -9.15
N TYR A 207 -5.81 -0.62 -9.33
CA TYR A 207 -4.78 -0.49 -10.35
C TYR A 207 -3.43 -1.03 -9.89
N THR A 208 -3.40 -2.33 -9.62
CA THR A 208 -2.24 -3.11 -9.14
C THR A 208 -1.23 -3.47 -10.25
N LEU A 209 -0.98 -2.51 -11.14
CA LEU A 209 -0.18 -2.65 -12.37
C LEU A 209 1.32 -2.84 -12.11
N ASN A 210 1.78 -2.52 -10.91
CA ASN A 210 3.14 -2.76 -10.43
C ASN A 210 3.39 -4.23 -10.01
N PHE A 211 2.32 -5.03 -9.86
CA PHE A 211 2.38 -6.43 -9.45
C PHE A 211 2.16 -7.39 -10.63
N SER A 212 2.87 -8.51 -10.63
CA SER A 212 2.71 -9.57 -11.65
C SER A 212 1.35 -10.24 -11.56
N MET A 213 1.05 -11.13 -12.51
CA MET A 213 -0.17 -11.93 -12.48
C MET A 213 -0.28 -12.75 -11.18
N GLN A 214 0.79 -13.41 -10.77
CA GLN A 214 0.84 -14.25 -9.58
C GLN A 214 0.66 -13.42 -8.30
N GLU A 215 1.33 -12.27 -8.22
CA GLU A 215 1.17 -11.34 -7.09
C GLU A 215 -0.27 -10.80 -6.98
N ASN A 216 -0.90 -10.50 -8.12
CA ASN A 216 -2.30 -10.10 -8.16
C ASN A 216 -3.25 -11.23 -7.73
N LEU A 217 -2.96 -12.48 -8.06
CA LEU A 217 -3.71 -13.64 -7.59
C LEU A 217 -3.60 -13.81 -6.07
N ILE A 218 -2.38 -13.69 -5.52
CA ILE A 218 -2.15 -13.73 -4.08
C ILE A 218 -2.92 -12.62 -3.37
N LEU A 219 -2.86 -11.39 -3.87
CA LEU A 219 -3.60 -10.25 -3.31
C LEU A 219 -5.12 -10.48 -3.38
N ARG A 220 -5.64 -10.95 -4.52
CA ARG A 220 -7.05 -11.28 -4.70
C ARG A 220 -7.52 -12.31 -3.68
N ASP A 221 -6.78 -13.40 -3.54
CA ASP A 221 -7.16 -14.52 -2.68
C ASP A 221 -7.07 -14.13 -1.20
N HIS A 222 -6.05 -13.35 -0.83
CA HIS A 222 -5.96 -12.76 0.50
C HIS A 222 -7.15 -11.85 0.81
N ILE A 223 -7.53 -10.95 -0.12
CA ILE A 223 -8.69 -10.07 0.08
C ILE A 223 -9.99 -10.86 0.25
N LEU A 224 -10.17 -11.93 -0.53
CA LEU A 224 -11.32 -12.81 -0.39
C LEU A 224 -11.33 -13.50 0.99
N ASN A 225 -10.21 -14.07 1.41
CA ASN A 225 -10.14 -14.88 2.63
C ASN A 225 -10.26 -14.04 3.90
N ILE A 226 -9.66 -12.84 3.93
CA ILE A 226 -9.63 -11.99 5.13
C ILE A 226 -10.83 -11.05 5.18
N PHE A 227 -11.23 -10.47 4.04
CA PHE A 227 -12.27 -9.43 4.00
C PHE A 227 -13.58 -9.91 3.38
N GLY A 228 -13.63 -11.13 2.86
CA GLY A 228 -14.82 -11.68 2.22
C GLY A 228 -15.17 -11.04 0.89
N ILE A 229 -14.26 -10.27 0.28
CA ILE A 229 -14.52 -9.53 -0.98
C ILE A 229 -13.89 -10.23 -2.19
N SER A 230 -14.71 -10.57 -3.17
CA SER A 230 -14.30 -11.24 -4.40
C SER A 230 -13.97 -10.25 -5.51
N PHE A 231 -12.68 -10.12 -5.82
CA PHE A 231 -12.19 -9.44 -7.02
C PHE A 231 -11.99 -10.42 -8.19
N ASN A 232 -12.14 -9.92 -9.43
CA ASN A 232 -11.79 -10.65 -10.65
C ASN A 232 -10.46 -10.10 -11.19
N LEU A 233 -9.56 -11.01 -11.57
CA LEU A 233 -8.36 -10.64 -12.32
C LEU A 233 -8.75 -10.22 -13.74
N SER A 234 -8.27 -9.06 -14.20
CA SER A 234 -8.55 -8.54 -15.55
C SER A 234 -7.27 -8.10 -16.24
N LYS A 235 -7.16 -8.39 -17.54
CA LYS A 235 -6.04 -7.93 -18.35
C LYS A 235 -6.17 -6.44 -18.70
N ARG A 236 -5.02 -5.75 -18.76
CA ARG A 236 -4.85 -4.39 -19.28
C ARG A 236 -3.56 -4.34 -20.12
N PRO A 237 -3.40 -3.37 -21.03
CA PRO A 237 -2.23 -3.30 -21.92
C PRO A 237 -1.01 -2.59 -21.32
N ASP A 238 -1.12 -2.04 -20.11
CA ASP A 238 -0.08 -1.24 -19.44
C ASP A 238 0.47 -1.93 -18.18
N GLY A 239 1.59 -1.41 -17.69
CA GLY A 239 2.29 -1.95 -16.53
C GLY A 239 2.61 -3.44 -16.70
N LYS A 240 2.33 -4.25 -15.67
CA LYS A 240 2.46 -5.71 -15.72
C LYS A 240 1.21 -6.43 -16.26
N ASN A 241 0.33 -5.72 -16.97
CA ASN A 241 -0.82 -6.22 -17.71
C ASN A 241 -2.02 -6.74 -16.90
N TYR A 242 -2.03 -6.61 -15.58
CA TYR A 242 -3.10 -7.15 -14.73
C TYR A 242 -3.57 -6.16 -13.67
N ILE A 243 -4.88 -6.17 -13.42
CA ILE A 243 -5.58 -5.38 -12.40
C ILE A 243 -6.70 -6.21 -11.77
N LEU A 244 -7.23 -5.75 -10.64
CA LEU A 244 -8.35 -6.38 -9.94
C LEU A 244 -9.64 -5.58 -10.12
N LYS A 245 -10.76 -6.23 -10.44
CA LYS A 245 -12.06 -5.59 -10.68
C LYS A 245 -13.24 -6.25 -9.97
N ILE A 246 -14.18 -5.43 -9.51
CA ILE A 246 -15.51 -5.85 -9.10
C ILE A 246 -16.55 -5.26 -10.06
N ASN A 247 -17.38 -6.12 -10.65
CA ASN A 247 -18.46 -5.73 -11.56
C ASN A 247 -19.85 -6.10 -11.02
N LYS A 248 -19.91 -7.01 -10.03
CA LYS A 248 -21.17 -7.49 -9.46
C LYS A 248 -21.65 -6.50 -8.42
N MET A 249 -22.87 -5.99 -8.58
CA MET A 249 -23.43 -4.93 -7.73
C MET A 249 -23.40 -5.27 -6.23
N ASN A 250 -23.86 -6.46 -5.85
CA ASN A 250 -23.85 -6.89 -4.44
C ASN A 250 -22.43 -6.88 -3.87
N GLU A 251 -21.44 -7.28 -4.66
CA GLU A 251 -20.04 -7.32 -4.22
C GLU A 251 -19.42 -5.92 -4.15
N ILE A 252 -19.81 -5.01 -5.05
CA ILE A 252 -19.45 -3.59 -4.98
C ILE A 252 -20.00 -2.99 -3.69
N MET A 253 -21.27 -3.23 -3.35
CA MET A 253 -21.86 -2.70 -2.11
C MET A 253 -21.20 -3.28 -0.86
N ARG A 254 -20.87 -4.59 -0.85
CA ARG A 254 -20.09 -5.20 0.25
C ARG A 254 -18.73 -4.54 0.41
N PHE A 255 -18.02 -4.29 -0.70
CA PHE A 255 -16.73 -3.60 -0.67
C PHE A 255 -16.85 -2.16 -0.17
N ILE A 256 -17.82 -1.39 -0.68
CA ILE A 256 -18.05 0.00 -0.23
C ILE A 256 -18.36 0.05 1.25
N ASN A 257 -19.32 -0.75 1.74
CA ASN A 257 -19.68 -0.78 3.15
C ASN A 257 -18.48 -1.12 4.05
N LEU A 258 -17.57 -1.97 3.58
CA LEU A 258 -16.36 -2.34 4.31
C LEU A 258 -15.35 -1.18 4.43
N VAL A 259 -15.18 -0.37 3.38
CA VAL A 259 -14.17 0.70 3.35
C VAL A 259 -14.72 2.08 3.74
N SER A 260 -16.03 2.29 3.60
CA SER A 260 -16.73 3.57 3.89
C SER A 260 -16.35 4.18 5.24
N PRO A 261 -16.30 3.43 6.35
CA PRO A 261 -15.97 4.01 7.66
C PRO A 261 -14.62 4.75 7.72
N TYR A 262 -13.68 4.40 6.83
CA TYR A 262 -12.36 5.05 6.77
C TYR A 262 -12.26 6.07 5.65
N VAL A 263 -12.96 5.86 4.54
CA VAL A 263 -12.96 6.81 3.41
C VAL A 263 -13.73 8.07 3.78
N GLU A 264 -14.80 7.97 4.56
CA GLU A 264 -15.61 9.10 5.05
C GLU A 264 -14.83 10.00 6.04
N GLU A 265 -13.75 9.50 6.65
CA GLU A 265 -12.83 10.35 7.42
C GLU A 265 -12.00 11.30 6.54
N VAL A 266 -11.98 11.07 5.22
CA VAL A 266 -11.12 11.76 4.25
C VAL A 266 -11.97 12.38 3.14
N LYS A 267 -12.46 13.60 3.40
CA LYS A 267 -13.35 14.34 2.49
C LYS A 267 -12.88 14.36 1.03
N CYS A 268 -11.59 14.61 0.79
CA CYS A 268 -11.05 14.64 -0.57
C CYS A 268 -11.09 13.29 -1.32
N MET A 269 -11.44 12.19 -0.66
CA MET A 269 -11.55 10.83 -1.23
C MET A 269 -12.98 10.28 -1.28
N GLU A 270 -13.98 10.98 -0.75
CA GLU A 270 -15.39 10.53 -0.72
C GLU A 270 -15.95 10.20 -2.11
N TYR A 271 -15.48 10.89 -3.16
CA TYR A 271 -15.87 10.62 -4.55
C TYR A 271 -15.57 9.19 -5.01
N LYS A 272 -14.71 8.45 -4.29
CA LYS A 272 -14.41 7.03 -4.56
C LYS A 272 -15.50 6.10 -4.02
N ILE A 273 -16.35 6.52 -3.09
CA ILE A 273 -17.42 5.68 -2.54
C ILE A 273 -18.83 6.16 -2.92
N ASP A 274 -18.93 7.35 -3.49
CA ASP A 274 -20.20 7.97 -3.88
C ASP A 274 -20.80 7.38 -5.17
N ILE A 275 -21.35 6.17 -5.07
CA ILE A 275 -21.95 5.46 -6.21
C ILE A 275 -23.16 6.21 -6.78
N LYS A 276 -24.00 6.78 -5.89
CA LYS A 276 -25.26 7.41 -6.29
C LYS A 276 -25.00 8.62 -7.19
N ASN A 277 -24.14 9.55 -6.75
CA ASN A 277 -23.88 10.75 -7.53
C ASN A 277 -23.14 10.41 -8.83
N ARG A 278 -22.15 9.50 -8.79
CA ARG A 278 -21.44 9.05 -10.00
C ARG A 278 -22.36 8.43 -11.04
N LEU A 279 -23.34 7.62 -10.63
CA LEU A 279 -24.33 7.06 -11.56
C LEU A 279 -25.23 8.14 -12.17
N MET A 280 -25.66 9.12 -11.37
CA MET A 280 -26.50 10.23 -11.85
C MET A 280 -25.75 11.14 -12.82
N GLU A 281 -24.51 11.50 -12.52
CA GLU A 281 -23.62 12.26 -13.40
C GLU A 281 -23.43 11.54 -14.74
N LYS A 282 -23.08 10.25 -14.69
CA LYS A 282 -22.89 9.47 -15.93
C LYS A 282 -24.18 9.30 -16.72
N LYS A 283 -25.34 9.16 -16.04
CA LYS A 283 -26.65 9.15 -16.71
C LYS A 283 -26.89 10.44 -17.48
N LYS A 284 -26.60 11.60 -16.88
CA LYS A 284 -26.76 12.91 -17.52
C LYS A 284 -25.86 13.04 -18.75
N GLU A 285 -24.58 12.70 -18.62
CA GLU A 285 -23.61 12.70 -19.73
C GLU A 285 -24.06 11.80 -20.90
N VAL A 286 -24.61 10.62 -20.61
CA VAL A 286 -25.12 9.70 -21.64
C VAL A 286 -26.37 10.26 -22.33
N LEU A 287 -27.27 10.93 -21.60
CA LEU A 287 -28.46 11.56 -22.17
C LEU A 287 -28.11 12.71 -23.12
N GLU A 288 -27.09 13.49 -22.79
CA GLU A 288 -26.60 14.61 -23.62
C GLU A 288 -25.96 14.11 -24.94
N THR A 289 -25.31 12.94 -24.91
CA THR A 289 -24.54 12.41 -26.06
C THR A 289 -25.30 11.40 -26.91
N ARG A 290 -26.33 10.72 -26.37
CA ARG A 290 -27.03 9.60 -27.03
C ARG A 290 -28.54 9.76 -26.95
N LEU A 291 -29.03 10.80 -27.61
CA LEU A 291 -30.47 11.04 -27.77
C LEU A 291 -31.20 9.78 -28.28
N TYR A 292 -32.44 9.58 -27.81
CA TYR A 292 -33.38 8.55 -28.27
C TYR A 292 -33.16 7.10 -27.78
N ARG A 293 -32.34 6.84 -26.74
CA ARG A 293 -32.22 5.51 -26.12
C ARG A 293 -32.64 5.47 -24.66
N THR A 294 -33.34 4.40 -24.26
CA THR A 294 -33.74 4.19 -22.87
C THR A 294 -32.55 3.71 -22.03
N ILE A 295 -32.30 4.40 -20.92
CA ILE A 295 -31.21 4.08 -19.98
C ILE A 295 -31.73 3.17 -18.86
N LYS A 296 -31.05 2.06 -18.62
CA LYS A 296 -31.25 1.17 -17.48
C LYS A 296 -30.05 1.28 -16.53
N ILE A 297 -30.33 1.66 -15.29
CA ILE A 297 -29.31 1.76 -14.22
C ILE A 297 -29.35 0.48 -13.39
N SER A 298 -28.18 0.00 -12.98
CA SER A 298 -28.07 -1.14 -12.06
C SER A 298 -28.74 -0.80 -10.71
N PRO A 299 -29.61 -1.66 -10.17
CA PRO A 299 -30.31 -1.39 -8.91
C PRO A 299 -29.30 -1.23 -7.78
N LEU A 300 -29.45 -0.16 -6.98
CA LEU A 300 -28.56 0.16 -5.87
C LEU A 300 -28.74 -0.76 -4.66
N GLU A 301 -29.92 -1.35 -4.53
CA GLU A 301 -30.24 -2.27 -3.44
C GLU A 301 -29.61 -3.64 -3.69
N VAL A 302 -29.05 -4.22 -2.62
CA VAL A 302 -28.54 -5.59 -2.63
C VAL A 302 -29.74 -6.52 -2.73
N ILE A 303 -29.99 -7.04 -3.93
CA ILE A 303 -31.02 -8.05 -4.14
C ILE A 303 -30.39 -9.39 -3.82
N ASP A 304 -30.91 -10.07 -2.79
CA ASP A 304 -30.55 -11.47 -2.55
C ASP A 304 -31.16 -12.36 -3.65
N LYS A 305 -30.28 -12.89 -4.50
CA LYS A 305 -30.63 -13.78 -5.61
C LYS A 305 -30.34 -15.24 -5.28
N CYS A 306 -29.91 -15.53 -4.04
CA CYS A 306 -29.74 -16.90 -3.59
C CYS A 306 -31.10 -17.58 -3.51
N TYR A 307 -31.14 -18.83 -3.95
CA TYR A 307 -32.29 -19.70 -3.76
C TYR A 307 -32.23 -20.20 -2.32
N SER A 308 -33.30 -20.01 -1.57
CA SER A 308 -33.42 -20.60 -0.24
C SER A 308 -33.50 -22.12 -0.34
N ASN A 309 -33.34 -22.82 0.79
CA ASN A 309 -33.60 -24.26 0.84
C ASN A 309 -35.05 -24.58 0.42
N ASP A 310 -36.00 -23.73 0.81
CA ASP A 310 -37.42 -23.87 0.42
C ASP A 310 -37.62 -23.66 -1.09
N ASP A 311 -36.89 -22.72 -1.69
CA ASP A 311 -36.88 -22.54 -3.14
C ASP A 311 -36.35 -23.81 -3.83
N GLU A 312 -35.26 -24.40 -3.33
CA GLU A 312 -34.70 -25.67 -3.87
C GLU A 312 -35.69 -26.83 -3.76
N ILE A 313 -36.29 -27.02 -2.58
CA ILE A 313 -37.29 -28.07 -2.32
C ILE A 313 -38.48 -27.90 -3.28
N THR A 314 -38.96 -26.67 -3.43
CA THR A 314 -40.10 -26.35 -4.31
C THR A 314 -39.76 -26.62 -5.76
N ILE A 315 -38.58 -26.21 -6.23
CA ILE A 315 -38.10 -26.49 -7.60
C ILE A 315 -38.05 -28.01 -7.86
N ILE A 316 -37.44 -28.79 -6.95
CA ILE A 316 -37.28 -30.24 -7.10
C ILE A 316 -38.66 -30.91 -7.14
N ARG A 317 -39.55 -30.56 -6.21
CA ARG A 317 -40.91 -31.11 -6.13
C ARG A 317 -41.69 -30.85 -7.42
N MET A 318 -41.81 -29.59 -7.81
CA MET A 318 -42.56 -29.21 -9.02
C MET A 318 -41.94 -29.78 -10.29
N LYS A 319 -40.62 -29.97 -10.34
CA LYS A 319 -39.99 -30.63 -11.48
C LYS A 319 -40.31 -32.11 -11.59
N LYS A 320 -40.34 -32.84 -10.48
CA LYS A 320 -40.74 -34.24 -10.45
C LYS A 320 -42.22 -34.42 -10.82
N GLU A 321 -43.05 -33.44 -10.47
CA GLU A 321 -44.47 -33.36 -10.85
C GLU A 321 -44.70 -32.93 -12.32
N GLY A 322 -43.64 -32.63 -13.08
CA GLY A 322 -43.73 -32.33 -14.51
C GLY A 322 -44.05 -30.86 -14.86
N PHE A 323 -43.98 -29.93 -13.90
CA PHE A 323 -44.24 -28.51 -14.17
C PHE A 323 -43.18 -27.88 -15.10
N LYS A 324 -43.62 -26.90 -15.88
CA LYS A 324 -42.74 -26.13 -16.78
C LYS A 324 -41.91 -25.14 -15.97
N ASP A 325 -40.71 -24.83 -16.45
CA ASP A 325 -39.76 -23.90 -15.79
C ASP A 325 -40.38 -22.52 -15.52
N LYS A 326 -41.29 -22.09 -16.39
CA LYS A 326 -42.00 -20.81 -16.26
C LYS A 326 -42.97 -20.82 -15.06
N ASP A 327 -43.68 -21.92 -14.86
CA ASP A 327 -44.63 -22.05 -13.76
C ASP A 327 -43.88 -22.11 -12.43
N ILE A 328 -42.79 -22.89 -12.39
CA ILE A 328 -41.88 -22.96 -11.25
C ILE A 328 -41.35 -21.56 -10.90
N ALA A 329 -40.81 -20.84 -11.90
CA ALA A 329 -40.25 -19.49 -11.70
C ALA A 329 -41.27 -18.52 -11.09
N ASN A 330 -42.53 -18.58 -11.56
CA ASN A 330 -43.61 -17.76 -11.02
C ASN A 330 -43.94 -18.15 -9.57
N THR A 331 -44.00 -19.45 -9.25
CA THR A 331 -44.32 -19.95 -7.90
C THR A 331 -43.31 -19.49 -6.86
N ILE A 332 -42.02 -19.53 -7.17
CA ILE A 332 -40.96 -19.07 -6.25
C ILE A 332 -40.66 -17.57 -6.40
N ASN A 333 -41.44 -16.85 -7.20
CA ASN A 333 -41.25 -15.43 -7.51
C ASN A 333 -39.80 -15.08 -7.96
N ARG A 334 -39.24 -15.89 -8.85
CA ARG A 334 -37.89 -15.70 -9.43
C ARG A 334 -37.95 -15.48 -10.93
N SER A 335 -36.85 -14.97 -11.48
CA SER A 335 -36.75 -14.80 -12.94
C SER A 335 -36.70 -16.16 -13.64
N PHE A 336 -37.32 -16.23 -14.83
CA PHE A 336 -37.33 -17.44 -15.65
C PHE A 336 -35.92 -17.99 -15.89
N TRP A 337 -35.00 -17.17 -16.41
CA TRP A 337 -33.63 -17.59 -16.70
C TRP A 337 -32.83 -17.96 -15.44
N GLY A 338 -33.08 -17.28 -14.31
CA GLY A 338 -32.48 -17.67 -13.04
C GLY A 338 -32.93 -19.06 -12.60
N THR A 339 -34.21 -19.38 -12.78
CA THR A 339 -34.82 -20.65 -12.38
C THR A 339 -34.31 -21.78 -13.27
N VAL A 340 -34.24 -21.54 -14.59
CA VAL A 340 -33.64 -22.48 -15.57
C VAL A 340 -32.19 -22.81 -15.21
N ASP A 341 -31.37 -21.81 -14.88
CA ASP A 341 -29.98 -22.05 -14.45
C ASP A 341 -29.91 -22.83 -13.13
N LYS A 342 -30.78 -22.52 -12.15
CA LYS A 342 -30.81 -23.26 -10.89
C LYS A 342 -31.19 -24.73 -11.10
N ILE A 343 -32.21 -25.01 -11.92
CA ILE A 343 -32.59 -26.38 -12.30
C ILE A 343 -31.41 -27.12 -12.97
N ARG A 344 -30.70 -26.45 -13.89
CA ARG A 344 -29.50 -27.01 -14.52
C ARG A 344 -28.44 -27.39 -13.48
N ARG A 345 -28.18 -26.53 -12.49
CA ARG A 345 -27.22 -26.81 -11.40
C ARG A 345 -27.68 -27.96 -10.50
N LEU A 346 -28.96 -28.01 -10.13
CA LEU A 346 -29.51 -29.10 -9.33
C LEU A 346 -29.38 -30.47 -10.01
N ARG A 347 -29.52 -30.53 -11.35
CA ARG A 347 -29.23 -31.75 -12.14
C ARG A 347 -27.76 -32.13 -12.10
N GLN A 348 -26.85 -31.15 -12.21
CA GLN A 348 -25.40 -31.38 -12.11
C GLN A 348 -24.99 -31.87 -10.71
N GLU A 349 -25.70 -31.42 -9.67
CA GLU A 349 -25.53 -31.86 -8.28
C GLU A 349 -26.21 -33.22 -7.99
N GLY A 350 -26.92 -33.81 -8.95
CA GLY A 350 -27.65 -35.08 -8.77
C GLY A 350 -28.89 -34.99 -7.87
N LYS A 351 -29.38 -33.78 -7.60
CA LYS A 351 -30.59 -33.54 -6.77
C LYS A 351 -31.90 -33.61 -7.57
N LEU A 352 -31.81 -33.66 -8.91
CA LEU A 352 -32.94 -33.58 -9.85
C LEU A 352 -32.81 -34.57 -11.01
#